data_AF-A0A521T974-F1
#
_entry.id   AF-A0A521T974-F1
#
_cell.length_a   1.000
_cell.length_b   1.000
_cell.length_c   1.000
_cell.angle_alpha   90.00
_cell.angle_beta   90.00
_cell.angle_gamma   90.00
#
_symmetry.space_group_name_H-M   'P 1'
#
loop_
_entity.id
_entity.type
_entity.pdbx_description
1 polymer ?
#
loop_
_entity_poly.entity_id
_entity_poly.type
_entity_poly.pdbx_seq_one_letter_code
_entity_poly.pdbx_strand_id
1 'polypeptide(L)'
;MAKKIIPIISIVVISILGLFFLSDSSSNKDVLKSTFEIDATYYDAGYVQISYLDKSAKTNHVVLEILGMDESFQKTLSGSEFIETVPFPNISKYGWQVNPVTFLIDHEELGKVSLKTEIHPYGEPAPPIIYGNP
;
A
#
# COMPACT_ATOMS: atom_id res chain seq x y z
N MET A 1 14.15 26.54 -25.86
CA MET A 1 14.33 25.08 -25.72
C MET A 1 14.17 24.74 -24.25
N ALA A 2 13.06 24.11 -23.87
CA ALA A 2 12.81 23.72 -22.48
C ALA A 2 13.36 22.32 -22.22
N LYS A 3 14.33 22.20 -21.32
CA LYS A 3 14.79 20.91 -20.79
C LYS A 3 13.65 20.32 -19.95
N LYS A 4 13.00 19.27 -20.46
CA LYS A 4 12.10 18.44 -19.65
C LYS A 4 12.99 17.65 -18.68
N ILE A 5 12.99 18.05 -17.42
CA ILE A 5 13.58 17.25 -16.36
C ILE A 5 12.54 16.16 -16.08
N ILE A 6 12.76 14.97 -16.63
CA ILE A 6 12.04 13.77 -16.20
C ILE A 6 12.69 13.39 -14.87
N PRO A 7 12.01 13.47 -13.72
CA PRO A 7 12.54 12.87 -12.52
C PRO A 7 12.45 11.35 -12.71
N ILE A 8 13.51 10.75 -13.23
CA ILE A 8 13.76 9.32 -13.10
C ILE A 8 14.19 9.13 -11.63
N ILE A 9 13.22 9.18 -10.71
CA ILE A 9 13.44 8.77 -9.33
C ILE A 9 13.42 7.25 -9.33
N SER A 10 14.59 6.71 -9.60
CA SER A 10 15.12 5.37 -9.27
C SER A 10 14.12 4.24 -9.02
N ILE A 11 13.84 3.48 -10.07
CA ILE A 11 13.23 2.12 -10.06
C ILE A 11 14.05 1.09 -9.24
N VAL A 12 15.24 1.45 -8.76
CA VAL A 12 16.18 0.48 -8.15
C VAL A 12 16.03 0.38 -6.62
N VAL A 13 15.28 1.29 -5.97
CA VAL A 13 15.13 1.28 -4.52
C VAL A 13 13.90 0.46 -4.10
N ILE A 14 14.12 -0.85 -3.96
CA ILE A 14 13.46 -1.71 -2.97
C ILE A 14 12.04 -2.22 -3.35
N SER A 15 11.93 -3.18 -4.28
CA SER A 15 10.91 -4.24 -4.20
C SER A 15 11.35 -5.35 -3.21
N ILE A 16 11.95 -4.98 -2.07
CA ILE A 16 12.30 -5.93 -0.99
C ILE A 16 11.03 -6.24 -0.14
N LEU A 17 9.93 -5.50 -0.35
CA LEU A 17 8.66 -5.65 0.35
C LEU A 17 8.05 -7.04 0.28
N GLY A 18 8.18 -7.73 -0.86
CA GLY A 18 7.72 -9.12 -0.99
C GLY A 18 8.38 -10.10 -0.02
N LEU A 19 9.62 -9.85 0.41
CA LEU A 19 10.33 -10.72 1.37
C LEU A 19 9.88 -10.50 2.82
N PHE A 20 9.43 -9.29 3.18
CA PHE A 20 9.06 -8.97 4.57
C PHE A 20 7.73 -9.61 5.00
N PHE A 21 6.88 -10.06 4.07
CA PHE A 21 5.66 -10.80 4.39
C PHE A 21 5.88 -12.30 4.64
N LEU A 22 7.12 -12.80 4.52
CA LEU A 22 7.44 -14.22 4.79
C LEU A 22 7.54 -14.53 6.30
N SER A 23 7.63 -13.50 7.15
CA SER A 23 7.77 -13.61 8.60
C SER A 23 6.44 -13.31 9.28
N ASP A 24 5.58 -14.31 9.46
CA ASP A 24 4.34 -14.15 10.24
C ASP A 24 4.65 -14.02 11.74
N SER A 25 4.82 -12.79 12.25
CA SER A 25 4.99 -12.58 13.70
C SER A 25 3.62 -12.52 14.37
N SER A 26 3.26 -13.61 15.04
CA SER A 26 1.93 -13.82 15.64
C SER A 26 1.62 -12.94 16.87
N SER A 27 2.60 -12.27 17.48
CA SER A 27 2.45 -11.73 18.84
C SER A 27 1.64 -10.43 18.97
N ASN A 28 1.49 -9.63 17.90
CA ASN A 28 0.91 -8.28 18.01
C ASN A 28 -0.28 -8.01 17.07
N LYS A 29 -0.86 -9.04 16.43
CA LYS A 29 -1.91 -8.87 15.40
C LYS A 29 -3.10 -8.04 15.86
N ASP A 30 -3.54 -8.20 17.11
CA ASP A 30 -4.70 -7.46 17.64
C ASP A 30 -4.40 -5.97 17.89
N VAL A 31 -3.17 -5.65 18.29
CA VAL A 31 -2.71 -4.26 18.42
C VAL A 31 -2.67 -3.60 17.05
N LEU A 32 -2.10 -4.29 16.04
CA LEU A 32 -2.04 -3.75 14.68
C LEU A 32 -3.43 -3.55 14.06
N LYS A 33 -4.35 -4.51 14.24
CA LYS A 33 -5.75 -4.41 13.77
C LYS A 33 -6.52 -3.26 14.43
N SER A 34 -6.25 -2.97 15.70
CA SER A 34 -6.91 -1.88 16.41
C SER A 34 -6.28 -0.52 16.12
N THR A 35 -5.03 -0.49 15.63
CA THR A 35 -4.27 0.73 15.32
C THR A 35 -4.50 1.21 13.88
N PHE A 36 -4.44 0.29 12.92
CA PHE A 36 -4.44 0.63 11.49
C PHE A 36 -5.74 0.24 10.78
N GLU A 37 -6.20 1.11 9.89
CA GLU A 37 -7.22 0.81 8.89
C GLU A 37 -6.65 1.12 7.51
N ILE A 38 -6.79 0.17 6.59
CA ILE A 38 -6.40 0.33 5.19
C ILE A 38 -7.49 -0.21 4.28
N ASP A 39 -7.62 0.39 3.11
CA ASP A 39 -8.49 -0.12 2.06
C ASP A 39 -7.95 0.18 0.66
N ALA A 40 -8.36 -0.63 -0.32
CA ALA A 40 -8.01 -0.45 -1.72
C ALA A 40 -9.23 -0.75 -2.59
N THR A 41 -10.01 0.29 -2.88
CA THR A 41 -11.24 0.19 -3.65
C THR A 41 -11.01 0.59 -5.12
N TYR A 42 -11.35 -0.30 -6.05
CA TYR A 42 -11.42 -0.01 -7.48
C TYR A 42 -12.75 0.62 -7.86
N TYR A 43 -12.69 1.67 -8.65
CA TYR A 43 -13.85 2.33 -9.25
C TYR A 43 -13.85 2.11 -10.76
N ASP A 44 -15.03 1.82 -11.33
CA ASP A 44 -15.22 1.54 -12.76
C ASP A 44 -14.81 2.70 -13.70
N ALA A 45 -14.53 3.87 -13.13
CA ALA A 45 -13.88 4.99 -13.82
C ALA A 45 -12.37 4.77 -14.11
N GLY A 46 -11.81 3.60 -13.76
CA GLY A 46 -10.45 3.20 -14.11
C GLY A 46 -9.40 3.70 -13.14
N TYR A 47 -9.71 3.74 -11.84
CA TYR A 47 -8.76 4.10 -10.79
C TYR A 47 -8.98 3.28 -9.53
N VAL A 48 -7.92 3.16 -8.74
CA VAL A 48 -7.97 2.60 -7.38
C VAL A 48 -7.81 3.75 -6.39
N GLN A 49 -8.70 3.80 -5.40
CA GLN A 49 -8.56 4.66 -4.25
C GLN A 49 -8.00 3.83 -3.10
N ILE A 50 -6.86 4.26 -2.57
CA ILE A 50 -6.18 3.60 -1.47
C ILE A 50 -6.30 4.51 -0.26
N SER A 51 -6.84 3.98 0.84
CA SER A 51 -6.94 4.70 2.10
C SER A 51 -6.00 4.11 3.14
N TYR A 52 -5.51 4.99 4.01
CA TYR A 52 -4.68 4.65 5.15
C TYR A 52 -5.07 5.52 6.33
N LEU A 53 -5.25 4.89 7.48
CA LEU A 53 -5.45 5.55 8.76
C LEU A 53 -4.65 4.81 9.84
N ASP A 54 -3.84 5.56 10.57
CA ASP A 54 -3.27 5.20 11.85
C ASP A 54 -3.98 6.01 12.95
N LYS A 55 -4.75 5.31 13.78
CA LYS A 55 -5.54 5.92 14.86
C LYS A 55 -4.69 6.46 16.00
N SER A 56 -3.42 6.07 16.09
CA SER A 56 -2.52 6.51 17.15
C SER A 56 -1.81 7.83 16.82
N ALA A 57 -1.85 8.26 15.55
CA ALA A 57 -1.18 9.44 15.02
C ALA A 57 0.36 9.44 15.18
N LYS A 58 0.99 8.26 15.12
CA LYS A 58 2.43 8.03 15.36
C LYS A 58 3.17 7.48 14.15
N THR A 59 2.58 7.61 12.96
CA THR A 59 3.23 7.28 11.70
C THR A 59 4.21 8.37 11.30
N ASN A 60 5.47 8.00 11.15
CA ASN A 60 6.49 8.87 10.58
C ASN A 60 6.33 8.95 9.05
N HIS A 61 6.34 7.78 8.39
CA HIS A 61 6.14 7.66 6.96
C HIS A 61 5.62 6.27 6.58
N VAL A 62 5.00 6.20 5.40
CA VAL A 62 4.49 4.98 4.79
C VAL A 62 5.06 4.86 3.39
N VAL A 63 5.63 3.71 3.06
CA VAL A 63 5.93 3.33 1.68
C VAL A 63 4.75 2.50 1.17
N LEU A 64 4.01 3.07 0.23
CA LEU A 64 2.87 2.45 -0.46
C LEU A 64 3.35 1.86 -1.79
N GLU A 65 3.02 0.60 -2.07
CA GLU A 65 3.33 -0.08 -3.33
C GLU A 65 2.12 -0.87 -3.83
N ILE A 66 1.86 -0.85 -5.14
CA ILE A 66 0.94 -1.77 -5.80
C ILE A 66 1.77 -2.75 -6.62
N LEU A 67 1.73 -4.03 -6.21
CA LEU A 67 2.52 -5.09 -6.82
C LEU A 67 1.80 -5.64 -8.06
N GLY A 68 2.58 -6.04 -9.07
CA GLY A 68 2.04 -6.73 -10.26
C GLY A 68 1.46 -5.80 -11.34
N MET A 69 1.56 -4.49 -11.18
CA MET A 69 1.23 -3.52 -12.23
C MET A 69 2.21 -3.60 -13.41
N ASP A 70 1.71 -3.35 -14.63
CA ASP A 70 2.54 -3.26 -15.84
C ASP A 70 3.62 -2.16 -15.70
N GLU A 71 3.23 -1.02 -15.13
CA GLU A 71 4.15 0.01 -14.65
C GLU A 71 4.17 -0.01 -13.13
N SER A 72 5.36 -0.18 -12.54
CA SER A 72 5.53 -0.25 -11.09
C SER A 72 5.02 1.03 -10.41
N PHE A 73 4.19 0.89 -9.38
CA PHE A 73 3.74 2.00 -8.55
C PHE A 73 4.33 1.89 -7.14
N GLN A 74 5.07 2.92 -6.73
CA GLN A 74 5.56 3.08 -5.36
C GLN A 74 5.54 4.56 -4.98
N LYS A 75 5.13 4.86 -3.75
CA LYS A 75 5.10 6.23 -3.21
C LYS A 75 5.40 6.24 -1.73
N THR A 76 6.25 7.17 -1.29
CA THR A 76 6.46 7.45 0.14
C THR A 76 5.60 8.63 0.55
N LEU A 77 4.77 8.43 1.57
CA LEU A 77 3.84 9.40 2.12
C LEU A 77 4.17 9.64 3.60
N SER A 78 3.88 10.84 4.09
CA SER A 78 4.04 11.22 5.49
C SER A 78 2.68 11.54 6.10
N GLY A 79 2.54 11.31 7.40
CA GLY A 79 1.29 11.51 8.14
C GLY A 79 0.53 10.20 8.41
N SER A 80 -0.39 10.28 9.37
CA SER A 80 -1.17 9.15 9.86
C SER A 80 -2.51 8.96 9.17
N GLU A 81 -2.84 9.77 8.17
CA GLU A 81 -4.07 9.62 7.38
C GLU A 81 -3.83 10.12 5.96
N PHE A 82 -4.23 9.33 4.96
CA PHE A 82 -4.25 9.78 3.58
C PHE A 82 -5.22 8.97 2.71
N ILE A 83 -5.58 9.57 1.58
CA ILE A 83 -6.24 8.91 0.47
C ILE A 83 -5.40 9.16 -0.78
N GLU A 84 -4.95 8.09 -1.43
CA GLU A 84 -4.22 8.13 -2.69
C GLU A 84 -5.12 7.62 -3.82
N THR A 85 -5.16 8.34 -4.94
CA THR A 85 -5.88 7.90 -6.15
C THR A 85 -4.86 7.51 -7.21
N VAL A 86 -4.83 6.24 -7.56
CA VAL A 86 -3.90 5.69 -8.55
C VAL A 86 -4.65 5.37 -9.83
N PRO A 87 -4.29 6.00 -10.97
CA PRO A 87 -4.85 5.62 -12.26
C PRO A 87 -4.58 4.13 -12.51
N PHE A 88 -5.65 3.41 -12.83
CA PHE A 88 -5.60 1.98 -13.14
C PHE A 88 -6.35 1.73 -14.46
N PRO A 89 -5.90 2.34 -15.58
CA PRO A 89 -6.69 2.45 -16.80
C PRO A 89 -6.79 1.16 -17.64
N ASN A 90 -6.45 0.00 -17.09
CA ASN A 90 -6.58 -1.27 -17.80
C ASN A 90 -6.99 -2.42 -16.87
N ILE A 91 -7.87 -3.27 -17.40
CA ILE A 91 -8.02 -4.65 -16.96
C ILE A 91 -6.66 -5.29 -17.26
N SER A 92 -5.76 -5.31 -16.29
CA SER A 92 -4.44 -5.96 -16.39
C SER A 92 -4.60 -7.33 -17.08
N LYS A 93 -3.57 -7.81 -17.78
CA LYS A 93 -3.55 -9.14 -18.40
C LYS A 93 -4.01 -10.26 -17.45
N TYR A 94 -3.89 -10.05 -16.14
CA TYR A 94 -4.31 -10.96 -15.08
C TYR A 94 -5.46 -10.43 -14.19
N GLY A 95 -6.08 -9.30 -14.54
CA GLY A 95 -7.14 -8.60 -13.79
C GLY A 95 -6.61 -7.66 -12.71
N TRP A 96 -7.39 -6.65 -12.31
CA TRP A 96 -7.06 -5.78 -11.17
C TRP A 96 -7.06 -6.56 -9.83
N GLN A 97 -7.83 -7.66 -9.76
CA GLN A 97 -8.02 -8.52 -8.60
C GLN A 97 -6.74 -9.16 -8.06
N VAL A 98 -5.70 -9.29 -8.89
CA VAL A 98 -4.49 -10.04 -8.53
C VAL A 98 -3.31 -9.17 -8.11
N ASN A 99 -3.51 -7.86 -7.95
CA ASN A 99 -2.45 -6.92 -7.61
C ASN A 99 -2.55 -6.51 -6.13
N PRO A 100 -1.68 -7.05 -5.25
CA PRO A 100 -1.64 -6.66 -3.86
C PRO A 100 -1.28 -5.19 -3.68
N VAL A 101 -1.90 -4.55 -2.69
CA VAL A 101 -1.46 -3.26 -2.17
C VAL A 101 -0.72 -3.50 -0.87
N THR A 102 0.49 -2.97 -0.77
CA THR A 102 1.35 -3.14 0.41
C THR A 102 1.75 -1.81 1.02
N PHE A 103 1.85 -1.80 2.34
CA PHE A 103 2.20 -0.65 3.16
C PHE A 103 3.38 -1.06 4.04
N LEU A 104 4.50 -0.35 3.93
CA LEU A 104 5.58 -0.40 4.90
C LEU A 104 5.53 0.86 5.75
N ILE A 105 5.17 0.70 7.00
CA ILE A 105 4.92 1.79 7.92
C ILE A 105 6.14 1.89 8.84
N ASP A 106 6.71 3.08 8.92
CA ASP A 106 7.62 3.46 9.99
C ASP A 106 6.81 4.16 11.09
N HIS A 107 6.67 3.50 12.23
CA HIS A 107 5.82 3.93 13.33
C HIS A 107 6.65 4.13 14.60
N GLU A 108 6.41 5.23 15.32
CA GLU A 108 7.22 5.64 16.48
C GLU A 108 7.26 4.58 17.59
N GLU A 109 6.11 3.99 17.95
CA GLU A 109 6.02 2.99 19.02
C GLU A 109 6.11 1.54 18.56
N LEU A 110 5.44 1.21 17.45
CA LEU A 110 5.36 -0.16 16.94
C LEU A 110 6.57 -0.56 16.09
N GLY A 111 7.47 0.39 15.81
CA GLY A 111 8.60 0.19 14.91
C GLY A 111 8.15 0.02 13.46
N LYS A 112 8.81 -0.87 12.72
CA LYS A 112 8.41 -1.18 11.35
C LYS A 112 7.22 -2.13 11.35
N VAL A 113 6.20 -1.81 10.58
CA VAL A 113 5.00 -2.63 10.38
C VAL A 113 4.78 -2.82 8.89
N SER A 114 4.44 -4.03 8.46
CA SER A 114 4.03 -4.33 7.09
C SER A 114 2.55 -4.70 7.06
N LEU A 115 1.77 -4.04 6.21
CA LEU A 115 0.37 -4.39 5.94
C LEU A 115 0.20 -4.73 4.47
N LYS A 116 -0.65 -5.71 4.17
CA LYS A 116 -1.04 -6.06 2.81
C LYS A 116 -2.55 -6.24 2.73
N THR A 117 -3.13 -5.73 1.65
CA THR A 117 -4.52 -6.00 1.26
C THR A 117 -4.59 -6.27 -0.24
N GLU A 118 -5.77 -6.64 -0.72
CA GLU A 118 -6.07 -6.82 -2.15
C GLU A 118 -7.03 -5.73 -2.61
N ILE A 119 -7.02 -5.44 -3.91
CA ILE A 119 -7.95 -4.49 -4.51
C ILE A 119 -9.32 -5.18 -4.66
N HIS A 120 -10.38 -4.52 -4.23
CA HIS A 120 -11.76 -4.98 -4.42
C HIS A 120 -12.63 -3.93 -5.15
N PRO A 121 -13.74 -4.33 -5.80
CA PRO A 121 -14.66 -3.37 -6.41
C PRO A 121 -15.36 -2.50 -5.37
N TYR A 122 -15.72 -1.29 -5.78
CA TYR A 122 -16.63 -0.45 -5.02
C TYR A 122 -17.96 -1.18 -4.76
N GLY A 123 -18.38 -1.19 -3.49
CA GLY A 123 -19.62 -1.84 -3.04
C GLY A 123 -19.47 -3.31 -2.64
N GLU A 124 -18.32 -3.93 -2.91
CA GLU A 124 -17.97 -5.26 -2.41
C GLU A 124 -17.24 -5.18 -1.06
N PRO A 125 -17.28 -6.23 -0.23
CA PRO A 125 -16.59 -6.23 1.05
C PRO A 125 -15.08 -6.17 0.89
N ALA A 126 -14.43 -5.39 1.76
CA ALA A 126 -12.97 -5.30 1.81
C ALA A 126 -12.35 -6.68 2.13
N PRO A 127 -11.27 -7.07 1.43
CA PRO A 127 -10.59 -8.33 1.68
C PRO A 127 -9.83 -8.30 3.01
N PRO A 128 -9.43 -9.47 3.54
CA PRO A 128 -8.67 -9.53 4.78
C PRO A 128 -7.31 -8.82 4.68
N ILE A 129 -6.99 -8.04 5.70
CA ILE A 129 -5.67 -7.44 5.86
C ILE A 129 -4.70 -8.47 6.44
N ILE A 130 -3.54 -8.61 5.80
CA ILE A 130 -2.40 -9.38 6.30
C ILE A 130 -1.46 -8.41 7.03
N TYR A 131 -1.11 -8.76 8.25
CA TYR A 131 -0.26 -7.97 9.14
C TYR A 131 1.07 -8.70 9.33
N GLY A 132 2.18 -7.97 9.25
CA GLY A 132 3.52 -8.46 9.52
C GLY A 132 4.40 -7.41 10.20
N ASN A 133 5.53 -7.88 10.73
CA ASN A 133 6.60 -7.05 11.26
C ASN A 133 7.92 -7.47 10.58
N PRO A 134 8.60 -6.56 9.88
CA PRO A 134 9.91 -6.78 9.26
C PRO A 134 11.02 -7.22 10.22
#